data_AF-A0A9R1VWJ5-F1
#
_entry.id   AF-A0A9R1VWJ5-F1
#
_cell.length_a   1.000
_cell.length_b   1.000
_cell.length_c   1.000
_cell.angle_alpha   90.00
_cell.angle_beta   90.00
_cell.angle_gamma   90.00
#
_symmetry.space_group_name_H-M   'P 1'
#
loop_
_entity.id
_entity.type
_entity.pdbx_description
1 polymer ?
#
loop_
_entity_poly.entity_id
_entity_poly.type
_entity_poly.pdbx_seq_one_letter_code
_entity_poly.pdbx_strand_id
1 'polypeptide(L)'
;MVGQGEGKRASITYCITYILSCITKHSPQYRILMVWRILGGIATSLLFSAFESWLVAEHNKRGFEQQWLSITFSKAIFLGNGLVAILAGLFGNLLVGSLAMGPVAPFDAASIFLAIGMAIIISSWTKNYGDSSESKDLMTQFRGVVVAIASDEKIALLGAIQSLFEGSMYTFVFLWTPALSPNGEDIPHGFIFATFMLSSMLVSSLASRLLAHTLTYIDIVHTLLKGLEKIIASADIPMFVCGDFNSVPRRLISRAC
;
A
#
# COMPACT_ATOMS: atom_id res chain seq x y z
N MET A 1 -9.76 16.86 -19.66
CA MET A 1 -8.34 16.58 -19.37
C MET A 1 -8.12 16.90 -17.91
N VAL A 2 -8.22 15.90 -17.04
CA VAL A 2 -8.24 16.11 -15.57
C VAL A 2 -6.81 16.13 -15.02
N GLY A 3 -6.47 17.18 -14.25
CA GLY A 3 -5.78 16.99 -12.97
C GLY A 3 -4.27 16.77 -12.91
N GLN A 4 -3.43 17.25 -13.84
CA GLN A 4 -1.95 17.15 -13.64
C GLN A 4 -1.47 17.83 -12.34
N GLY A 5 -2.08 18.96 -11.96
CA GLY A 5 -1.79 19.63 -10.69
C GLY A 5 -2.32 18.90 -9.46
N GLU A 6 -3.39 18.12 -9.62
CA GLU A 6 -4.03 17.37 -8.53
C GLU A 6 -3.19 16.16 -8.12
N GLY A 7 -2.60 15.45 -9.08
CA GLY A 7 -1.71 14.31 -8.79
C GLY A 7 -0.51 14.70 -7.92
N LYS A 8 0.18 15.81 -8.25
CA LYS A 8 1.29 16.32 -7.42
C LYS A 8 0.84 16.70 -6.02
N ARG A 9 -0.30 17.39 -5.89
CA ARG A 9 -0.84 17.80 -4.59
C ARG A 9 -1.24 16.60 -3.75
N ALA A 10 -1.86 15.58 -4.35
CA ALA A 10 -2.25 14.35 -3.67
C ALA A 10 -1.03 13.55 -3.20
N SER A 11 0.02 13.42 -4.01
CA SER A 11 1.28 12.75 -3.59
C SER A 11 2.02 13.50 -2.48
N ILE A 12 2.01 14.84 -2.49
CA ILE A 12 2.54 15.64 -1.36
C ILE A 12 1.70 15.45 -0.10
N THR A 13 0.37 15.44 -0.25
CA THR A 13 -0.56 15.20 0.86
C THR A 13 -0.33 13.83 1.49
N TYR A 14 -0.06 12.80 0.67
CA TYR A 14 0.37 11.49 1.14
C TYR A 14 1.62 11.59 2.02
N CYS A 15 2.70 12.22 1.54
CA CYS A 15 3.94 12.34 2.30
C CYS A 15 3.72 13.04 3.65
N ILE A 16 3.00 14.16 3.66
CA ILE A 16 2.71 14.91 4.88
C ILE A 16 1.87 14.07 5.86
N THR A 17 0.80 13.44 5.37
CA THR A 17 -0.12 12.66 6.20
C THR A 17 0.59 11.46 6.82
N TYR A 18 1.47 10.78 6.07
CA TYR A 18 2.24 9.66 6.58
C TYR A 18 3.31 10.10 7.58
N ILE A 19 4.03 11.19 7.33
CA ILE A 19 4.99 11.74 8.29
C ILE A 19 4.29 12.12 9.61
N LEU A 20 3.10 12.76 9.54
CA LEU A 20 2.28 13.04 10.72
C LEU A 20 1.87 11.76 11.46
N SER A 21 1.55 10.71 10.71
CA SER A 21 1.22 9.38 11.23
C SER A 21 2.41 8.77 12.00
N CYS A 22 3.64 8.89 11.49
CA CYS A 22 4.84 8.44 12.21
C CYS A 22 5.10 9.26 13.49
N ILE A 23 4.97 10.59 13.43
CA ILE A 23 5.22 11.47 14.58
C ILE A 23 4.23 11.18 15.72
N THR A 24 2.95 11.01 15.39
CA THR A 24 1.90 10.74 16.38
C THR A 24 2.11 9.44 17.16
N LYS A 25 2.93 8.51 16.63
CA LYS A 25 3.32 7.26 17.29
C LYS A 25 4.19 7.44 18.54
N HIS A 26 4.88 8.58 18.67
CA HIS A 26 5.68 8.90 19.87
C HIS A 26 4.82 9.23 21.09
N SER A 27 3.52 9.45 20.90
CA SER A 27 2.62 9.82 22.00
C SER A 27 2.11 8.58 22.75
N PRO A 28 2.17 8.56 24.09
CA PRO A 28 1.65 7.45 24.89
C PRO A 28 0.12 7.44 25.02
N GLN A 29 -0.60 8.42 24.48
CA GLN A 29 -2.04 8.57 24.65
C GLN A 29 -2.83 7.74 23.63
N TYR A 30 -3.74 6.87 24.11
CA TYR A 30 -4.57 6.00 23.26
C TYR A 30 -5.36 6.76 22.19
N ARG A 31 -5.93 7.93 22.53
CA ARG A 31 -6.66 8.77 21.55
C ARG A 31 -5.78 9.24 20.40
N ILE A 32 -4.50 9.52 20.66
CA ILE A 32 -3.54 9.96 19.63
C ILE A 32 -3.11 8.78 18.77
N LEU A 33 -3.00 7.58 19.37
CA LEU A 33 -2.81 6.35 18.62
C LEU A 33 -4.00 6.08 17.67
N MET A 34 -5.24 6.25 18.11
CA MET A 34 -6.40 6.10 17.20
C MET A 34 -6.36 7.08 16.03
N VAL A 35 -5.86 8.30 16.23
CA VAL A 35 -5.67 9.27 15.13
C VAL A 35 -4.58 8.83 14.16
N TRP A 36 -3.45 8.31 14.64
CA TRP A 36 -2.40 7.71 13.81
C TRP A 36 -2.97 6.66 12.85
N ARG A 37 -3.89 5.81 13.32
CA ARG A 37 -4.54 4.78 12.48
C ARG A 37 -5.32 5.35 11.32
N ILE A 38 -6.13 6.36 11.61
CA ILE A 38 -6.96 7.02 10.60
C ILE A 38 -6.05 7.70 9.56
N LEU A 39 -5.01 8.41 10.01
CA LEU A 39 -4.06 9.08 9.13
C LEU A 39 -3.26 8.07 8.29
N GLY A 40 -2.83 6.96 8.87
CA GLY A 40 -2.17 5.86 8.16
C GLY A 40 -3.06 5.29 7.06
N GLY A 41 -4.33 5.02 7.34
CA GLY A 41 -5.29 4.54 6.35
C GLY A 41 -5.48 5.52 5.19
N ILE A 42 -5.66 6.82 5.48
CA ILE A 42 -5.79 7.87 4.45
C ILE A 42 -4.53 7.93 3.59
N ALA A 43 -3.34 7.87 4.20
CA ALA A 43 -2.08 7.88 3.46
C ALA A 43 -1.98 6.66 2.53
N THR A 44 -2.34 5.46 3.00
CA THR A 44 -2.37 4.26 2.15
C THR A 44 -3.32 4.42 0.96
N SER A 45 -4.52 4.97 1.17
CA SER A 45 -5.45 5.23 0.06
C SER A 45 -4.87 6.20 -0.98
N LEU A 46 -4.14 7.23 -0.54
CA LEU A 46 -3.47 8.18 -1.43
C LEU A 46 -2.28 7.54 -2.16
N LEU A 47 -1.53 6.64 -1.51
CA LEU A 47 -0.37 5.96 -2.12
C LEU A 47 -0.77 5.18 -3.39
N PHE A 48 -1.89 4.45 -3.34
CA PHE A 48 -2.35 3.67 -4.49
C PHE A 48 -2.99 4.52 -5.58
N SER A 49 -3.75 5.56 -5.20
CA SER A 49 -4.56 6.30 -6.16
C SER A 49 -3.82 7.50 -6.76
N ALA A 50 -3.08 8.28 -5.96
CA ALA A 50 -2.47 9.53 -6.39
C ALA A 50 -1.31 9.30 -7.36
N PHE A 51 -0.43 8.36 -7.06
CA PHE A 51 0.76 8.08 -7.88
C PHE A 51 0.39 7.38 -9.20
N GLU A 52 -0.55 6.43 -9.17
CA GLU A 52 -1.08 5.81 -10.40
C GLU A 52 -1.70 6.86 -11.31
N SER A 53 -2.59 7.71 -10.76
CA SER A 53 -3.29 8.73 -11.53
C SER A 53 -2.33 9.76 -12.14
N TRP A 54 -1.32 10.19 -11.39
CA TRP A 54 -0.28 11.09 -11.91
C TRP A 54 0.54 10.44 -13.03
N LEU A 55 0.96 9.18 -12.86
CA LEU A 55 1.76 8.47 -13.86
C LEU A 55 0.98 8.30 -15.16
N VAL A 56 -0.29 7.91 -15.09
CA VAL A 56 -1.17 7.78 -16.26
C VAL A 56 -1.31 9.13 -16.98
N ALA A 57 -1.53 10.22 -16.24
CA ALA A 57 -1.68 11.55 -16.83
C ALA A 57 -0.40 12.05 -17.52
N GLU A 58 0.77 11.83 -16.92
CA GLU A 58 2.06 12.23 -17.49
C GLU A 58 2.46 11.36 -18.69
N HIS A 59 2.17 10.05 -18.64
CA HIS A 59 2.39 9.12 -19.75
C HIS A 59 1.58 9.51 -20.99
N ASN A 60 0.28 9.80 -20.79
CA ASN A 60 -0.60 10.26 -21.86
C ASN A 60 -0.18 11.61 -22.45
N LYS A 61 0.27 12.55 -21.60
CA LYS A 61 0.75 13.87 -22.06
C LYS A 61 1.97 13.76 -22.97
N ARG A 62 2.88 12.84 -22.66
CA ARG A 62 4.09 12.61 -23.45
C ARG A 62 3.84 11.80 -24.73
N GLY A 63 2.60 11.33 -24.94
CA GLY A 63 2.22 10.57 -26.12
C GLY A 63 2.90 9.21 -26.21
N PHE A 64 3.31 8.64 -25.07
CA PHE A 64 3.94 7.34 -25.05
C PHE A 64 2.90 6.23 -25.30
N GLU A 65 3.37 5.13 -25.89
CA GLU A 65 2.52 3.99 -26.21
C GLU A 65 2.02 3.28 -24.93
N GLN A 66 0.76 2.84 -24.94
CA GLN A 66 0.05 2.32 -23.76
C GLN A 66 0.71 1.06 -23.16
N GLN A 67 1.42 0.27 -23.97
CA GLN A 67 2.13 -0.94 -23.54
C GLN A 67 3.22 -0.63 -22.51
N TRP A 68 3.91 0.50 -22.63
CA TRP A 68 5.00 0.90 -21.73
C TRP A 68 4.51 1.25 -20.34
N LEU A 69 3.28 1.77 -20.23
CA LEU A 69 2.65 2.07 -18.94
C LEU A 69 2.40 0.78 -18.13
N SER A 70 1.86 -0.25 -18.79
CA SER A 70 1.60 -1.54 -18.13
C SER A 70 2.91 -2.23 -17.70
N ILE A 71 3.96 -2.16 -18.52
CA ILE A 71 5.28 -2.69 -18.18
C ILE A 71 5.88 -1.92 -16.99
N THR A 72 5.70 -0.59 -16.96
CA THR A 72 6.21 0.25 -15.87
C THR A 72 5.54 -0.09 -14.54
N PHE A 73 4.20 -0.20 -14.51
CA PHE A 73 3.49 -0.64 -13.32
C PHE A 73 3.88 -2.04 -12.87
N SER A 74 3.98 -2.99 -13.79
CA SER A 74 4.39 -4.37 -13.47
C SER A 74 5.81 -4.42 -12.89
N LYS A 75 6.77 -3.68 -13.46
CA LYS A 75 8.13 -3.57 -12.91
C LYS A 75 8.17 -2.90 -11.53
N ALA A 76 7.39 -1.82 -11.37
CA ALA A 76 7.32 -1.09 -10.10
C ALA A 76 6.72 -1.95 -8.98
N ILE A 77 5.66 -2.71 -9.28
CA ILE A 77 5.01 -3.63 -8.34
C ILE A 77 5.92 -4.81 -8.02
N PHE A 78 6.53 -5.45 -9.02
CA PHE A 78 7.37 -6.63 -8.83
C PHE A 78 8.65 -6.33 -8.04
N LEU A 79 9.36 -5.25 -8.41
CA LEU A 79 10.59 -4.86 -7.72
C LEU A 79 10.29 -4.13 -6.40
N GLY A 80 9.25 -3.29 -6.37
CA GLY A 80 8.85 -2.54 -5.18
C GLY A 80 8.28 -3.44 -4.09
N ASN A 81 7.19 -4.15 -4.37
CA ASN A 81 6.45 -4.84 -3.30
C ASN A 81 7.17 -6.07 -2.79
N GLY A 82 7.94 -6.74 -3.65
CA GLY A 82 8.70 -7.91 -3.27
C GLY A 82 10.06 -7.57 -2.69
N LEU A 83 10.97 -7.10 -3.56
CA LEU A 83 12.36 -6.89 -3.20
C LEU A 83 12.54 -5.78 -2.15
N VAL A 84 11.87 -4.63 -2.32
CA VAL A 84 11.99 -3.53 -1.34
C VAL A 84 11.36 -3.93 0.00
N ALA A 85 10.29 -4.73 0.02
CA ALA A 85 9.70 -5.17 1.29
C ALA A 85 10.57 -6.17 2.04
N ILE A 86 11.23 -7.12 1.34
CA ILE A 86 12.21 -8.02 1.96
C ILE A 86 13.36 -7.20 2.57
N LEU A 87 13.92 -6.25 1.80
CA LEU A 87 15.00 -5.38 2.28
C LEU A 87 14.54 -4.51 3.46
N ALA A 88 13.32 -3.96 3.42
CA ALA A 88 12.77 -3.16 4.50
C ALA A 88 12.53 -3.99 5.77
N GLY A 89 12.07 -5.25 5.65
CA GLY A 89 11.92 -6.17 6.77
C GLY A 89 13.25 -6.52 7.44
N LEU A 90 14.29 -6.80 6.63
CA LEU A 90 15.64 -7.03 7.14
C LEU A 90 16.25 -5.77 7.78
N PHE A 91 16.05 -4.61 7.15
CA PHE A 91 16.54 -3.33 7.66
C PHE A 91 15.85 -2.95 8.99
N GLY A 92 14.54 -3.16 9.09
CA GLY A 92 13.79 -2.96 10.34
C GLY A 92 14.27 -3.89 11.45
N ASN A 93 14.53 -5.17 11.13
CA ASN A 93 15.08 -6.13 12.09
C ASN A 93 16.47 -5.72 12.59
N LEU A 94 17.31 -5.18 11.70
CA LEU A 94 18.64 -4.67 12.07
C LEU A 94 18.56 -3.41 12.95
N LEU A 95 17.64 -2.49 12.65
CA LEU A 95 17.43 -1.27 13.45
C LEU A 95 16.96 -1.57 14.87
N VAL A 96 16.01 -2.51 15.01
CA VAL A 96 15.45 -2.85 16.32
C VAL A 96 16.39 -3.80 17.09
N GLY A 97 16.93 -4.82 16.42
CA GLY A 97 17.74 -5.87 17.05
C GLY A 97 19.19 -5.45 17.30
N SER A 98 19.89 -4.93 16.30
CA SER A 98 21.34 -4.66 16.39
C SER A 98 21.66 -3.27 16.94
N LEU A 99 20.82 -2.26 16.65
CA LEU A 99 21.03 -0.88 17.09
C LEU A 99 20.25 -0.50 18.36
N ALA A 100 19.39 -1.40 18.86
CA ALA A 100 18.56 -1.20 20.06
C ALA A 100 17.78 0.14 20.08
N MET A 101 17.47 0.70 18.91
CA MET A 101 16.85 2.03 18.75
C MET A 101 15.35 2.07 19.15
N GLY A 102 14.88 1.01 19.82
CA GLY A 102 13.50 0.85 20.23
C GLY A 102 12.55 0.50 19.08
N PRO A 103 11.29 0.17 19.40
CA PRO A 103 10.30 -0.30 18.44
C PRO A 103 9.79 0.80 17.48
N VAL A 104 10.17 2.06 17.70
CA VAL A 104 9.77 3.22 16.87
C VAL A 104 10.79 3.52 15.75
N ALA A 105 12.00 2.96 15.83
CA ALA A 105 13.07 3.24 14.88
C ALA A 105 12.72 3.00 13.40
N PRO A 106 11.98 1.93 13.02
CA PRO A 106 11.59 1.73 11.62
C PRO A 106 10.68 2.83 11.07
N PHE A 107 9.85 3.45 11.92
CA PHE A 107 8.95 4.56 11.56
C PHE A 107 9.70 5.83 11.28
N ASP A 108 10.71 6.11 12.11
CA ASP A 108 11.55 7.27 11.96
C ASP A 108 12.37 7.15 10.68
N ALA A 109 12.95 5.97 10.42
CA ALA A 109 13.61 5.69 9.16
C ALA A 109 12.68 5.89 7.96
N ALA A 110 11.46 5.32 8.00
CA ALA A 110 10.46 5.51 6.94
C ALA A 110 10.12 7.00 6.73
N SER A 111 9.97 7.77 7.81
CA SER A 111 9.66 9.21 7.73
C SER A 111 10.76 10.00 7.02
N ILE A 112 12.04 9.64 7.23
CA ILE A 112 13.19 10.27 6.56
C ILE A 112 13.17 9.94 5.07
N PHE A 113 12.96 8.67 4.70
CA PHE A 113 12.85 8.28 3.29
C PHE A 113 11.69 9.00 2.59
N LEU A 114 10.56 9.15 3.27
CA LEU A 114 9.40 9.91 2.77
C LEU A 114 9.68 11.41 2.62
N ALA A 115 10.42 12.02 3.54
CA ALA A 115 10.81 13.41 3.44
C ALA A 115 11.73 13.65 2.22
N ILE A 116 12.66 12.73 1.97
CA ILE A 116 13.52 12.76 0.76
C ILE A 116 12.67 12.60 -0.50
N GLY A 117 11.76 11.61 -0.51
CA GLY A 117 10.83 11.40 -1.62
C GLY A 117 9.96 12.62 -1.89
N MET A 118 9.46 13.28 -0.84
CA MET A 118 8.70 14.52 -0.94
C MET A 118 9.54 15.66 -1.55
N ALA A 119 10.80 15.81 -1.15
CA ALA A 119 11.71 16.80 -1.74
C ALA A 119 11.94 16.55 -3.24
N ILE A 120 12.10 15.27 -3.63
CA ILE A 120 12.23 14.87 -5.04
C ILE A 120 10.94 15.17 -5.82
N ILE A 121 9.75 14.86 -5.27
CA ILE A 121 8.46 15.16 -5.91
C ILE A 121 8.29 16.67 -6.09
N ILE A 122 8.65 17.47 -5.08
CA ILE A 122 8.54 18.93 -5.15
C ILE A 122 9.44 19.50 -6.26
N SER A 123 10.68 19.01 -6.36
CA SER A 123 11.67 19.51 -7.33
C SER A 123 11.45 18.98 -8.74
N SER A 124 11.09 17.70 -8.89
CA SER A 124 11.06 17.01 -10.19
C SER A 124 9.72 17.11 -10.89
N TRP A 125 8.60 17.18 -10.15
CA TRP A 125 7.28 17.20 -10.78
C TRP A 125 6.89 18.64 -11.12
N THR A 126 6.56 18.92 -12.37
CA THR A 126 6.17 20.27 -12.79
C THR A 126 4.86 20.70 -12.09
N LYS A 127 4.84 21.90 -11.48
CA LYS A 127 3.61 22.50 -10.93
C LYS A 127 2.75 22.99 -12.10
N ASN A 128 1.92 22.12 -12.66
CA ASN A 128 0.96 22.53 -13.68
C ASN A 128 -0.31 22.97 -12.96
N TYR A 129 -0.54 24.28 -12.84
CA TYR A 129 -1.85 24.82 -12.45
C TYR A 129 -2.81 24.52 -13.60
N GLY A 130 -3.54 23.40 -13.51
CA GLY A 130 -4.68 23.16 -14.38
C GLY A 130 -5.81 24.11 -13.99
N ASP A 131 -6.47 24.69 -14.98
CA ASP A 131 -7.59 25.63 -14.83
C ASP A 131 -8.59 25.21 -13.76
N SER A 132 -9.03 26.19 -12.98
CA SER A 132 -9.94 26.06 -11.85
C SER A 132 -11.41 25.88 -12.24
N SER A 133 -11.70 25.28 -13.41
CA SER A 133 -13.01 25.39 -14.05
C SER A 133 -13.77 24.10 -14.35
N GLU A 134 -13.28 22.93 -13.93
CA GLU A 134 -14.09 21.69 -14.00
C GLU A 134 -14.02 20.88 -12.69
N SER A 135 -14.49 21.47 -11.59
CA SER A 135 -14.95 20.68 -10.46
C SER A 135 -16.25 19.98 -10.85
N LYS A 136 -16.15 18.90 -11.65
CA LYS A 136 -17.27 17.98 -11.83
C LYS A 136 -17.67 17.51 -10.44
N ASP A 137 -18.88 17.85 -10.04
CA ASP A 137 -19.44 17.61 -8.72
C ASP A 137 -19.13 16.17 -8.25
N LEU A 138 -18.33 16.03 -7.19
CA LEU A 138 -17.84 14.73 -6.71
C LEU A 138 -19.00 13.77 -6.45
N MET A 139 -20.12 14.30 -5.95
CA MET A 139 -21.34 13.57 -5.71
C MET A 139 -21.88 12.91 -6.98
N THR A 140 -21.81 13.61 -8.12
CA THR A 140 -22.27 13.12 -9.41
C THR A 140 -21.34 12.03 -9.96
N GLN A 141 -20.02 12.15 -9.75
CA GLN A 141 -19.07 11.10 -10.12
C GLN A 141 -19.24 9.85 -9.27
N PHE A 142 -19.37 10.00 -7.95
CA PHE A 142 -19.63 8.89 -7.04
C PHE A 142 -20.93 8.17 -7.38
N ARG A 143 -22.01 8.92 -7.67
CA ARG A 143 -23.29 8.34 -8.10
C ARG A 143 -23.12 7.56 -9.42
N GLY A 144 -22.36 8.09 -10.37
CA GLY A 144 -22.05 7.39 -11.62
C GLY A 144 -21.32 6.06 -11.41
N VAL A 145 -20.30 6.06 -10.53
CA VAL A 145 -19.55 4.83 -10.18
C VAL A 145 -20.43 3.81 -9.46
N VAL A 146 -21.24 4.24 -8.48
CA VAL A 146 -22.15 3.34 -7.75
C VAL A 146 -23.17 2.72 -8.71
N VAL A 147 -23.74 3.50 -9.61
CA VAL A 147 -24.69 3.00 -10.62
C VAL A 147 -24.00 2.04 -11.58
N ALA A 148 -22.77 2.33 -12.02
CA ALA A 148 -22.01 1.45 -12.90
C ALA A 148 -21.70 0.10 -12.25
N ILE A 149 -21.30 0.10 -10.97
CA ILE A 149 -21.04 -1.13 -10.20
C ILE A 149 -22.34 -1.91 -9.99
N ALA A 150 -23.45 -1.23 -9.65
CA ALA A 150 -24.74 -1.87 -9.42
C ALA A 150 -25.38 -2.44 -10.69
N SER A 151 -25.03 -1.90 -11.86
CA SER A 151 -25.59 -2.33 -13.15
C SER A 151 -24.91 -3.57 -13.72
N ASP A 152 -23.66 -3.86 -13.32
CA ASP A 152 -22.90 -5.00 -13.80
C ASP A 152 -22.57 -5.95 -12.64
N GLU A 153 -23.31 -7.06 -12.57
CA GLU A 153 -23.13 -8.10 -11.56
C GLU A 153 -21.71 -8.67 -11.56
N LYS A 154 -21.02 -8.71 -12.71
CA LYS A 154 -19.63 -9.19 -12.76
C LYS A 154 -18.69 -8.25 -12.05
N ILE A 155 -18.88 -6.93 -12.23
CA ILE A 155 -18.08 -5.90 -11.54
C ILE A 155 -18.35 -5.94 -10.04
N ALA A 156 -19.62 -6.06 -9.64
CA ALA A 156 -20.00 -6.19 -8.23
C ALA A 156 -19.41 -7.46 -7.59
N LEU A 157 -19.49 -8.61 -8.28
CA LEU A 157 -18.94 -9.87 -7.81
C LEU A 157 -17.41 -9.84 -7.71
N LEU A 158 -16.73 -9.25 -8.70
CA LEU A 158 -15.28 -9.02 -8.66
C LEU A 158 -14.89 -8.18 -7.44
N GLY A 159 -15.62 -7.09 -7.18
CA GLY A 159 -15.41 -6.25 -6.00
C GLY A 159 -15.67 -6.98 -4.68
N ALA A 160 -16.68 -7.85 -4.63
CA ALA A 160 -16.99 -8.65 -3.45
C ALA A 160 -15.90 -9.70 -3.16
N ILE A 161 -15.45 -10.44 -4.18
CA ILE A 161 -14.34 -11.40 -4.06
C ILE A 161 -13.07 -10.69 -3.58
N GLN A 162 -12.77 -9.52 -4.15
CA GLN A 162 -11.64 -8.70 -3.75
C GLN A 162 -11.70 -8.32 -2.27
N SER A 163 -12.85 -7.79 -1.84
CA SER A 163 -13.05 -7.33 -0.46
C SER A 163 -12.94 -8.48 0.54
N LEU A 164 -13.48 -9.66 0.20
CA LEU A 164 -13.39 -10.86 1.03
C LEU A 164 -11.95 -11.38 1.15
N PHE A 165 -11.21 -11.41 0.04
CA PHE A 165 -9.81 -11.83 0.06
C PHE A 165 -8.97 -10.85 0.88
N GLU A 166 -9.10 -9.55 0.62
CA GLU A 166 -8.35 -8.52 1.36
C GLU A 166 -8.69 -8.57 2.86
N GLY A 167 -9.98 -8.71 3.21
CA GLY A 167 -10.43 -8.88 4.59
C GLY A 167 -9.84 -10.11 5.30
N SER A 168 -9.78 -11.25 4.60
CA SER A 168 -9.15 -12.47 5.14
C SER A 168 -7.66 -12.28 5.40
N MET A 169 -6.97 -11.55 4.51
CA MET A 169 -5.56 -11.26 4.64
C MET A 169 -5.29 -10.26 5.78
N TYR A 170 -6.08 -9.19 5.94
CA TYR A 170 -5.98 -8.30 7.10
C TYR A 170 -6.13 -9.06 8.43
N THR A 171 -7.05 -10.03 8.47
CA THR A 171 -7.27 -10.87 9.66
C THR A 171 -6.05 -11.73 9.97
N PHE A 172 -5.48 -12.42 8.97
CA PHE A 172 -4.25 -13.19 9.12
C PHE A 172 -3.09 -12.31 9.62
N VAL A 173 -2.91 -11.16 8.99
CA VAL A 173 -1.86 -10.18 9.28
C VAL A 173 -1.98 -9.58 10.69
N PHE A 174 -3.18 -9.48 11.25
CA PHE A 174 -3.39 -9.07 12.63
C PHE A 174 -3.07 -10.18 13.64
N LEU A 175 -3.39 -11.43 13.30
CA LEU A 175 -3.36 -12.55 14.25
C LEU A 175 -2.04 -13.35 14.24
N TRP A 176 -1.25 -13.33 13.17
CA TRP A 176 -0.07 -14.20 13.08
C TRP A 176 0.96 -13.92 14.18
N THR A 177 1.24 -12.67 14.51
CA THR A 177 2.21 -12.34 15.55
C THR A 177 1.79 -12.82 16.96
N PRO A 178 0.58 -12.49 17.47
CA PRO A 178 0.16 -13.03 18.75
C PRO A 178 0.00 -14.56 18.74
N ALA A 179 -0.33 -15.16 17.58
CA ALA A 179 -0.39 -16.62 17.44
C ALA A 179 0.99 -17.31 17.55
N LEU A 180 2.05 -16.68 17.05
CA LEU A 180 3.41 -17.22 17.10
C LEU A 180 4.11 -16.96 18.44
N SER A 181 3.79 -15.87 19.14
CA SER A 181 4.40 -15.52 20.43
C SER A 181 3.32 -15.38 21.51
N PRO A 182 2.62 -16.48 21.89
CA PRO A 182 1.57 -16.45 22.90
C PRO A 182 2.11 -16.13 24.30
N ASN A 183 3.33 -16.58 24.60
CA ASN A 183 3.99 -16.39 25.91
C ASN A 183 4.99 -15.21 25.93
N GLY A 184 5.04 -14.39 24.87
CA GLY A 184 5.96 -13.25 24.78
C GLY A 184 7.40 -13.65 24.47
N GLU A 185 7.60 -14.75 23.75
CA GLU A 185 8.90 -15.19 23.26
C GLU A 185 9.47 -14.18 22.24
N ASP A 186 10.78 -13.91 22.35
CA ASP A 186 11.53 -13.03 21.46
C ASP A 186 11.80 -13.74 20.13
N ILE A 187 10.87 -13.57 19.19
CA ILE A 187 10.94 -14.14 17.85
C ILE A 187 11.40 -13.05 16.85
N PRO A 188 12.27 -13.35 15.87
CA PRO A 188 12.65 -12.40 14.83
C PRO A 188 11.51 -12.22 13.81
N HIS A 189 10.52 -11.38 14.17
CA HIS A 189 9.31 -11.14 13.38
C HIS A 189 9.61 -10.63 11.96
N GLY A 190 10.65 -9.81 11.79
CA GLY A 190 11.05 -9.29 10.48
C GLY A 190 11.51 -10.38 9.51
N PHE A 191 12.14 -11.45 10.02
CA PHE A 191 12.57 -12.58 9.19
C PHE A 191 11.38 -13.43 8.75
N ILE A 192 10.44 -13.69 9.66
CA ILE A 192 9.20 -14.42 9.35
C ILE A 192 8.39 -13.66 8.30
N PHE A 193 8.24 -12.35 8.48
CA PHE A 193 7.63 -11.49 7.47
C PHE A 193 8.33 -11.60 6.12
N ALA A 194 9.66 -11.49 6.07
CA ALA A 194 10.42 -11.64 4.83
C ALA A 194 10.18 -13.01 4.16
N THR A 195 10.00 -14.09 4.92
CA THR A 195 9.65 -15.41 4.36
C THR A 195 8.24 -15.47 3.76
N PHE A 196 7.24 -14.80 4.36
CA PHE A 196 5.90 -14.69 3.78
C PHE A 196 5.92 -13.93 2.45
N MET A 197 6.65 -12.81 2.41
CA MET A 197 6.80 -12.00 1.19
C MET A 197 7.58 -12.74 0.10
N LEU A 198 8.63 -13.48 0.47
CA LEU A 198 9.36 -14.31 -0.49
C LEU A 198 8.47 -15.43 -1.06
N SER A 199 7.66 -16.06 -0.22
CA SER A 199 6.70 -17.08 -0.66
C SER A 199 5.64 -16.50 -1.61
N SER A 200 5.06 -15.34 -1.29
CA SER A 200 4.07 -14.69 -2.17
C SER A 200 4.66 -14.30 -3.53
N MET A 201 5.91 -13.81 -3.56
CA MET A 201 6.63 -13.54 -4.81
C MET A 201 6.85 -14.81 -5.64
N LEU A 202 7.27 -15.91 -5.00
CA LEU A 202 7.50 -17.19 -5.68
C LEU A 202 6.19 -17.72 -6.29
N VAL A 203 5.10 -17.68 -5.53
CA VAL A 203 3.76 -18.08 -6.02
C VAL A 203 3.33 -17.22 -7.20
N SER A 204 3.52 -15.90 -7.15
CA SER A 204 3.19 -14.98 -8.24
C SER A 204 4.00 -15.26 -9.51
N SER A 205 5.29 -15.57 -9.34
CA SER A 205 6.19 -15.92 -10.45
C SER A 205 5.86 -17.28 -11.08
N LEU A 206 5.41 -18.25 -10.28
CA LEU A 206 4.99 -19.56 -10.76
C LEU A 206 3.62 -19.47 -11.45
N ALA A 207 2.67 -18.75 -10.86
CA ALA A 207 1.34 -18.52 -11.43
C ALA A 207 1.45 -17.83 -12.80
N SER A 208 2.23 -16.75 -12.91
CA SER A 208 2.44 -16.04 -14.18
C SER A 208 3.06 -16.93 -15.26
N ARG A 209 4.01 -17.80 -14.92
CA ARG A 209 4.61 -18.77 -15.86
C ARG A 209 3.64 -19.89 -16.27
N LEU A 210 2.87 -20.41 -15.31
CA LEU A 210 1.87 -21.46 -15.56
C LEU A 210 0.73 -20.95 -16.45
N LEU A 211 0.31 -19.71 -16.22
CA LEU A 211 -0.71 -19.02 -17.02
C LEU A 211 -0.18 -18.63 -18.41
N ALA A 212 1.11 -18.29 -18.55
CA ALA A 212 1.72 -18.06 -19.86
C ALA A 212 1.74 -19.32 -20.75
N HIS A 213 1.78 -20.51 -20.14
CA HIS A 213 1.68 -21.79 -20.86
C HIS A 213 0.24 -22.20 -21.20
N THR A 214 -0.76 -21.63 -20.53
CA THR A 214 -2.18 -21.94 -20.75
C THR A 214 -2.79 -20.89 -21.70
N LEU A 215 -2.47 -20.97 -22.98
CA LEU A 215 -2.86 -20.00 -24.02
C LEU A 215 -4.38 -19.76 -24.12
N THR A 216 -4.76 -18.53 -24.53
CA THR A 216 -6.08 -18.16 -25.09
C THR A 216 -7.31 -18.38 -24.20
N TYR A 217 -7.42 -17.64 -23.09
CA TYR A 217 -8.70 -17.46 -22.41
C TYR A 217 -8.87 -16.01 -21.92
N ILE A 218 -9.30 -15.17 -22.88
CA ILE A 218 -10.17 -13.97 -22.81
C ILE A 218 -9.91 -12.96 -21.68
N ASP A 219 -9.97 -11.66 -22.01
CA ASP A 219 -9.84 -10.43 -21.21
C ASP A 219 -10.31 -10.46 -19.73
N ILE A 220 -11.19 -11.38 -19.36
CA ILE A 220 -11.63 -11.66 -17.99
C ILE A 220 -10.49 -12.18 -17.12
N VAL A 221 -9.65 -13.10 -17.61
CA VAL A 221 -8.48 -13.57 -16.84
C VAL A 221 -7.44 -12.48 -16.74
N HIS A 222 -7.23 -11.66 -17.77
CA HIS A 222 -6.31 -10.54 -17.70
C HIS A 222 -6.78 -9.46 -16.71
N THR A 223 -8.09 -9.26 -16.58
CA THR A 223 -8.71 -8.35 -15.59
C THR A 223 -8.64 -8.93 -14.18
N LEU A 224 -8.89 -10.24 -14.03
CA LEU A 224 -8.68 -10.97 -12.78
C LEU A 224 -7.20 -11.05 -12.38
N LEU A 225 -6.27 -11.07 -13.33
CA LEU A 225 -4.83 -11.12 -13.11
C LEU A 225 -4.28 -9.75 -12.69
N LYS A 226 -4.72 -8.66 -13.33
CA LYS A 226 -4.47 -7.29 -12.86
C LYS A 226 -5.13 -7.04 -11.51
N GLY A 227 -6.30 -7.64 -11.29
CA GLY A 227 -6.93 -7.79 -9.99
C GLY A 227 -5.95 -8.43 -9.02
N LEU A 228 -5.61 -9.71 -9.23
CA LEU A 228 -4.70 -10.54 -8.40
C LEU A 228 -3.36 -9.85 -8.10
N GLU A 229 -2.70 -9.25 -9.09
CA GLU A 229 -1.47 -8.48 -8.89
C GLU A 229 -1.70 -7.28 -7.99
N LYS A 230 -2.83 -6.56 -8.13
CA LYS A 230 -3.23 -5.51 -7.20
C LYS A 230 -3.60 -6.05 -5.82
N ILE A 231 -4.16 -7.27 -5.71
CA ILE A 231 -4.48 -7.92 -4.44
C ILE A 231 -3.21 -8.33 -3.69
N ILE A 232 -2.24 -8.88 -4.41
CA ILE A 232 -0.94 -9.28 -3.87
C ILE A 232 -0.18 -8.02 -3.44
N ALA A 233 -0.19 -6.98 -4.30
CA ALA A 233 0.34 -5.66 -3.96
C ALA A 233 -0.35 -5.02 -2.75
N SER A 234 -1.68 -5.15 -2.65
CA SER A 234 -2.47 -4.68 -1.51
C SER A 234 -2.42 -5.60 -0.31
N ALA A 235 -1.83 -6.80 -0.41
CA ALA A 235 -1.60 -7.71 0.72
C ALA A 235 -0.26 -7.45 1.40
N ASP A 236 0.74 -7.08 0.60
CA ASP A 236 2.09 -6.74 1.05
C ASP A 236 2.12 -5.47 1.93
N ILE A 237 1.23 -4.51 1.66
CA ILE A 237 1.17 -3.19 2.31
C ILE A 237 0.52 -3.20 3.71
N PRO A 238 -0.65 -3.85 3.94
CA PRO A 238 -1.18 -4.12 5.27
C PRO A 238 -0.22 -4.88 6.16
N MET A 239 0.53 -5.82 5.59
CA MET A 239 1.47 -6.63 6.35
C MET A 239 2.67 -5.81 6.84
N PHE A 240 3.07 -4.78 6.07
CA PHE A 240 3.97 -3.71 6.53
C PHE A 240 3.33 -2.84 7.63
N VAL A 241 2.10 -2.36 7.43
CA VAL A 241 1.34 -1.53 8.41
C VAL A 241 0.94 -2.30 9.68
N CYS A 242 1.03 -3.63 9.70
CA CYS A 242 0.71 -4.47 10.86
C CYS A 242 1.94 -5.02 11.59
N GLY A 243 3.11 -5.08 10.93
CA GLY A 243 4.39 -5.03 11.67
C GLY A 243 4.41 -3.84 12.65
N ASP A 244 3.69 -2.77 12.32
CA ASP A 244 3.49 -1.59 13.15
C ASP A 244 2.46 -1.72 14.28
N PHE A 245 1.56 -2.72 14.23
CA PHE A 245 0.59 -2.99 15.30
C PHE A 245 1.28 -3.54 16.56
N ASN A 246 2.34 -4.33 16.40
CA ASN A 246 3.03 -4.99 17.53
C ASN A 246 4.05 -4.11 18.26
N SER A 247 4.34 -2.91 17.76
CA SER A 247 5.15 -1.90 18.44
C SER A 247 4.33 -1.03 19.41
N VAL A 248 3.00 -1.19 19.48
CA VAL A 248 2.24 -0.73 20.64
C VAL A 248 2.64 -1.63 21.81
N PRO A 249 3.21 -1.08 22.90
CA PRO A 249 3.73 -1.90 23.98
C PRO A 249 2.63 -2.79 24.55
N ARG A 250 2.89 -4.10 24.51
CA ARG A 250 2.13 -5.23 25.06
C ARG A 250 1.79 -5.10 26.56
N ARG A 251 2.07 -3.95 27.20
CA ARG A 251 1.76 -3.65 28.62
C ARG A 251 0.30 -3.24 28.87
N LEU A 252 -0.49 -2.94 27.83
CA LEU A 252 -1.89 -2.50 28.02
C LEU A 252 -2.94 -3.60 27.78
N ILE A 253 -2.62 -4.67 27.04
CA ILE A 253 -3.57 -5.78 26.85
C ILE A 253 -3.69 -6.64 28.11
N SER A 254 -2.66 -6.69 28.96
CA SER A 254 -2.71 -7.37 30.28
C SER A 254 -3.56 -6.64 31.33
N ARG A 255 -4.05 -5.42 31.08
CA ARG A 255 -4.90 -4.66 32.03
C ARG A 255 -6.36 -4.56 31.59
N ALA A 256 -6.75 -5.21 30.49
CA ALA A 256 -8.11 -5.17 29.95
C ALA A 256 -8.79 -6.56 29.89
N CYS A 257 -8.22 -7.57 30.55
CA CYS A 257 -8.91 -8.81 30.95
C CYS A 257 -8.86 -8.93 32.47
#